data_AF-W9RRP5-F1
#
_entry.id   AF-W9RRP5-F1
#
_cell.length_a   1.000
_cell.length_b   1.000
_cell.length_c   1.000
_cell.angle_alpha   90.00
_cell.angle_beta   90.00
_cell.angle_gamma   90.00
#
_symmetry.space_group_name_H-M   'P 1'
#
loop_
_entity.id
_entity.type
_entity.pdbx_description
1 polymer ?
#
loop_
_entity_poly.entity_id
_entity_poly.type
_entity_poly.pdbx_seq_one_letter_code
_entity_poly.pdbx_strand_id
1 'polypeptide(L)'
;MAAIPGVNSLPFSCKPCRTRRPSFPSLPSTSLCFLSTKPNSSFSSSKIATPSCKLGGAVSAVVSQESVTGSSSSGTDVFKLTYLEGNSWLWEVGGLKILVDPILMGNLDFGIPWLYDAAKKFLKNFQLSDLPEIDCLLSTQSLDDHCHLKTLKPLSKKYPNLKVLATPNAKELLDPLFRNTTYLEPGQSSVIEASNGSKVKVQATAGPILGPPWQRPENGYLVTSPQDQLTLYYEPHCVYNKRFLEKERADVVITPVIKQLLPNFTLVSGQEDAVQLTKLLNAKFVVPMKNGDLDSKGLLASLIQTEGTIGSFKELLSKELQDVQVLEPTPGVSVEIQAP
;
A
#
# COMPACT_ATOMS: atom_id res chain seq x y z
N MET A 1 -13.88 -53.90 -32.12
CA MET A 1 -15.01 -54.07 -33.07
C MET A 1 -15.52 -52.68 -33.38
N ALA A 2 -14.96 -52.02 -34.41
CA ALA A 2 -15.50 -51.90 -35.79
C ALA A 2 -16.59 -50.80 -35.86
N ALA A 3 -16.58 -49.77 -36.72
CA ALA A 3 -15.74 -49.41 -37.88
C ALA A 3 -15.85 -47.89 -38.20
N ILE A 4 -14.87 -47.38 -38.96
CA ILE A 4 -14.75 -46.06 -39.64
C ILE A 4 -15.05 -46.32 -41.15
N PRO A 5 -15.68 -45.44 -41.98
CA PRO A 5 -15.03 -44.29 -42.71
C PRO A 5 -15.99 -43.12 -43.08
N GLY A 6 -15.64 -41.96 -43.66
CA GLY A 6 -14.43 -41.36 -44.27
C GLY A 6 -14.80 -39.91 -44.73
N VAL A 7 -13.89 -38.93 -44.57
CA VAL A 7 -13.15 -38.15 -45.59
C VAL A 7 -13.93 -37.62 -46.83
N ASN A 8 -13.88 -36.30 -47.06
CA ASN A 8 -13.69 -35.58 -48.35
C ASN A 8 -13.58 -34.06 -48.06
N SER A 9 -12.41 -33.40 -48.19
CA SER A 9 -11.72 -32.84 -49.38
C SER A 9 -12.19 -31.43 -49.81
N LEU A 10 -11.21 -30.48 -49.79
CA LEU A 10 -11.14 -29.05 -50.21
C LEU A 10 -11.53 -28.82 -51.72
N PRO A 11 -11.41 -27.63 -52.40
CA PRO A 11 -10.83 -26.28 -52.09
C PRO A 11 -11.60 -25.05 -52.71
N PHE A 12 -10.90 -23.89 -52.86
CA PHE A 12 -11.18 -22.62 -53.60
C PHE A 12 -11.80 -21.45 -52.78
N SER A 13 -11.49 -20.16 -52.99
CA SER A 13 -10.39 -19.42 -53.62
C SER A 13 -10.58 -17.91 -53.35
N CYS A 14 -9.47 -17.18 -53.45
CA CYS A 14 -9.15 -15.77 -53.24
C CYS A 14 -10.01 -14.63 -53.85
N LYS A 15 -10.12 -13.54 -53.05
CA LYS A 15 -9.99 -12.08 -53.35
C LYS A 15 -11.18 -11.31 -54.01
N PRO A 16 -11.17 -9.95 -54.03
CA PRO A 16 -11.36 -9.03 -52.90
C PRO A 16 -12.46 -7.96 -53.21
N CYS A 17 -13.09 -7.34 -52.20
CA CYS A 17 -13.87 -6.12 -52.45
C CYS A 17 -13.67 -5.05 -51.37
N ARG A 18 -13.62 -3.82 -51.86
CA ARG A 18 -13.02 -2.62 -51.28
C ARG A 18 -14.08 -1.82 -50.52
N THR A 19 -13.64 -1.19 -49.42
CA THR A 19 -14.06 0.12 -48.88
C THR A 19 -15.53 0.36 -48.50
N ARG A 20 -15.75 0.57 -47.19
CA ARG A 20 -16.41 1.78 -46.66
C ARG A 20 -15.97 2.04 -45.21
N ARG A 21 -15.26 3.16 -45.01
CA ARG A 21 -15.01 3.77 -43.70
C ARG A 21 -16.29 4.46 -43.21
N PRO A 22 -16.66 4.34 -41.93
CA PRO A 22 -17.50 5.35 -41.27
C PRO A 22 -16.62 6.51 -40.81
N SER A 23 -16.95 7.69 -41.28
CA SER A 23 -16.43 9.00 -40.86
C SER A 23 -16.96 9.36 -39.47
N PHE A 24 -16.06 9.64 -38.53
CA PHE A 24 -16.38 10.34 -37.29
C PHE A 24 -16.09 11.84 -37.46
N PRO A 25 -16.97 12.75 -37.00
CA PRO A 25 -16.76 14.18 -37.10
C PRO A 25 -15.72 14.66 -36.08
N SER A 26 -14.69 15.32 -36.59
CA SER A 26 -13.69 16.08 -35.85
C SER A 26 -14.33 17.33 -35.22
N LEU A 27 -14.20 17.48 -33.90
CA LEU A 27 -14.47 18.74 -33.19
C LEU A 27 -13.17 19.55 -33.03
N PRO A 28 -13.25 20.89 -33.04
CA PRO A 28 -12.12 21.76 -33.31
C PRO A 28 -11.21 21.97 -32.09
N SER A 29 -9.91 21.87 -32.35
CA SER A 29 -8.82 22.32 -31.49
C SER A 29 -8.83 23.86 -31.42
N THR A 30 -9.23 24.41 -30.28
CA THR A 30 -8.97 25.82 -29.96
C THR A 30 -7.53 25.97 -29.49
N SER A 31 -6.70 26.56 -30.36
CA SER A 31 -5.36 27.02 -30.02
C SER A 31 -5.45 28.25 -29.12
N LEU A 32 -4.92 28.17 -27.91
CA LEU A 32 -4.57 29.35 -27.14
C LEU A 32 -3.04 29.52 -27.20
N CYS A 33 -2.65 30.45 -28.07
CA CYS A 33 -1.33 31.06 -28.09
C CYS A 33 -1.11 31.79 -26.76
N PHE A 34 -0.12 31.37 -25.98
CA PHE A 34 0.48 32.24 -24.98
C PHE A 34 1.91 32.58 -25.40
N LEU A 35 2.10 33.87 -25.61
CA LEU A 35 3.35 34.48 -25.99
C LEU A 35 4.41 34.23 -24.91
N SER A 36 5.54 33.72 -25.36
CA SER A 36 6.82 33.75 -24.66
C SER A 36 7.32 35.20 -24.60
N THR A 37 7.31 35.82 -23.43
CA THR A 37 8.10 37.02 -23.13
C THR A 37 9.18 36.69 -22.11
N LYS A 38 10.43 36.67 -22.59
CA LYS A 38 11.62 36.75 -21.74
C LYS A 38 11.77 38.18 -21.22
N PRO A 39 12.22 38.37 -19.98
CA PRO A 39 13.17 39.43 -19.70
C PRO A 39 14.48 38.82 -19.17
N ASN A 40 15.56 39.22 -19.83
CA ASN A 40 16.90 39.11 -19.29
C ASN A 40 17.00 40.01 -18.04
N SER A 41 17.39 39.44 -16.90
CA SER A 41 18.07 40.21 -15.86
C SER A 41 19.18 39.37 -15.24
N SER A 42 20.39 39.82 -15.56
CA SER A 42 21.65 39.41 -14.95
C SER A 42 21.67 39.87 -13.49
N PHE A 43 21.71 38.94 -12.54
CA PHE A 43 22.13 39.24 -11.18
C PHE A 43 23.28 38.32 -10.76
N SER A 44 24.38 39.01 -10.43
CA SER A 44 25.63 38.53 -9.86
C SER A 44 25.39 37.77 -8.55
N SER A 45 25.94 36.57 -8.42
CA SER A 45 26.07 35.90 -7.11
C SER A 45 27.52 35.99 -6.64
N SER A 46 27.73 36.81 -5.62
CA SER A 46 28.95 36.82 -4.82
C SER A 46 28.94 35.63 -3.86
N LYS A 47 30.09 34.96 -3.82
CA LYS A 47 30.43 33.83 -2.97
C LYS A 47 30.34 34.21 -1.49
N ILE A 48 29.61 33.42 -0.70
CA ILE A 48 29.79 33.34 0.75
C ILE A 48 29.86 31.86 1.12
N ALA A 49 31.03 31.45 1.60
CA ALA A 49 31.31 30.15 2.17
C ALA A 49 31.07 30.20 3.69
N THR A 50 30.55 29.12 4.27
CA THR A 50 30.71 28.75 5.69
C THR A 50 30.36 27.27 5.91
N PRO A 51 30.82 26.62 6.99
CA PRO A 51 31.51 25.34 6.91
C PRO A 51 30.66 24.11 7.24
N SER A 52 31.13 22.95 6.76
CA SER A 52 30.64 21.63 7.13
C SER A 52 31.08 21.26 8.55
N CYS A 53 30.13 20.87 9.41
CA CYS A 53 30.42 20.08 10.60
C CYS A 53 29.87 18.67 10.39
N LYS A 54 30.80 17.71 10.25
CA LYS A 54 30.54 16.28 10.43
C LYS A 54 30.44 16.02 11.93
N LEU A 55 29.38 15.35 12.37
CA LEU A 55 29.42 14.60 13.62
C LEU A 55 28.61 13.32 13.43
N GLY A 56 29.33 12.20 13.38
CA GLY A 56 28.76 10.89 13.56
C GLY A 56 28.40 10.70 15.03
N GLY A 57 27.20 10.22 15.28
CA GLY A 57 26.74 9.80 16.60
C GLY A 57 25.85 8.59 16.41
N ALA A 58 26.38 7.40 16.73
CA ALA A 58 25.59 6.19 16.88
C ALA A 58 24.64 6.38 18.06
N VAL A 59 23.34 6.31 17.81
CA VAL A 59 22.32 6.39 18.87
C VAL A 59 21.97 4.95 19.26
N SER A 60 22.46 4.53 20.42
CA SER A 60 22.08 3.28 21.07
C SER A 60 20.80 3.54 21.87
N ALA A 61 19.70 2.89 21.48
CA ALA A 61 18.43 2.98 22.21
C ALA A 61 18.49 2.07 23.45
N VAL A 62 18.54 2.69 24.63
CA VAL A 62 18.43 2.02 25.92
C VAL A 62 16.95 1.74 26.19
N VAL A 63 16.62 0.45 26.31
CA VAL A 63 15.30 -0.03 26.73
C VAL A 63 15.24 0.06 28.26
N SER A 64 14.40 0.96 28.78
CA SER A 64 14.03 0.95 30.20
C SER A 64 12.98 -0.14 30.43
N GLN A 65 13.32 -1.15 31.23
CA GLN A 65 12.35 -2.11 31.76
C GLN A 65 11.54 -1.44 32.86
N GLU A 66 10.23 -1.32 32.68
CA GLU A 66 9.30 -1.03 33.76
C GLU A 66 8.57 -2.31 34.16
N SER A 67 8.58 -2.55 35.47
CA SER A 67 8.09 -3.74 36.14
C SER A 67 6.57 -3.86 36.09
N VAL A 68 6.10 -5.09 35.86
CA VAL A 68 4.70 -5.50 35.86
C VAL A 68 4.08 -5.35 37.25
N THR A 69 3.09 -4.46 37.37
CA THR A 69 2.03 -4.59 38.36
C THR A 69 0.69 -4.62 37.64
N GLY A 70 -0.01 -5.74 37.78
CA GLY A 70 -1.33 -5.95 37.21
C GLY A 70 -2.31 -4.88 37.66
N SER A 71 -2.73 -4.07 36.70
CA SER A 71 -3.91 -3.24 36.78
C SER A 71 -4.75 -3.59 35.57
N SER A 72 -5.97 -4.08 35.81
CA SER A 72 -7.01 -4.16 34.79
C SER A 72 -7.41 -2.73 34.43
N SER A 73 -6.58 -2.04 33.64
CA SER A 73 -6.96 -0.74 33.11
C SER A 73 -7.99 -0.98 32.01
N SER A 74 -9.21 -0.52 32.26
CA SER A 74 -10.14 -0.08 31.21
C SER A 74 -9.53 1.11 30.46
N GLY A 75 -8.36 0.90 29.87
CA GLY A 75 -7.65 1.87 29.06
C GLY A 75 -8.34 1.96 27.71
N THR A 76 -8.48 3.18 27.21
CA THR A 76 -8.86 3.42 25.82
C THR A 76 -7.89 2.67 24.91
N ASP A 77 -8.43 1.98 23.90
CA ASP A 77 -7.59 1.31 22.92
C ASP A 77 -6.72 2.32 22.16
N VAL A 78 -5.44 1.98 21.99
CA VAL A 78 -4.45 2.80 21.30
C VAL A 78 -3.86 1.99 20.16
N PHE A 79 -3.84 2.58 18.96
CA PHE A 79 -3.15 2.02 17.80
C PHE A 79 -1.77 2.65 17.75
N LYS A 80 -0.72 1.83 17.70
CA LYS A 80 0.63 2.29 17.38
C LYS A 80 0.97 1.86 15.97
N LEU A 81 1.13 2.83 15.07
CA LEU A 81 1.31 2.59 13.65
C LEU A 81 2.73 3.03 13.25
N THR A 82 3.59 2.06 12.94
CA THR A 82 4.97 2.33 12.52
C THR A 82 5.11 2.07 11.02
N TYR A 83 5.35 3.14 10.26
CA TYR A 83 5.59 3.04 8.82
C TYR A 83 7.02 2.53 8.57
N LEU A 84 7.15 1.49 7.75
CA LEU A 84 8.45 0.87 7.44
C LEU A 84 8.90 1.11 5.99
N GLU A 85 8.35 2.12 5.31
CA GLU A 85 8.54 2.44 3.89
C GLU A 85 7.91 1.44 2.91
N GLY A 86 7.62 1.90 1.69
CA GLY A 86 6.88 1.10 0.71
C GLY A 86 5.46 0.81 1.20
N ASN A 87 5.03 -0.44 1.07
CA ASN A 87 3.77 -0.91 1.64
C ASN A 87 3.93 -1.46 3.08
N SER A 88 5.14 -1.43 3.63
CA SER A 88 5.44 -2.12 4.88
C SER A 88 5.02 -1.33 6.12
N TRP A 89 4.38 -2.02 7.06
CA TRP A 89 4.01 -1.47 8.36
C TRP A 89 4.23 -2.47 9.50
N LEU A 90 4.42 -1.95 10.70
CA LEU A 90 4.22 -2.66 11.95
C LEU A 90 3.13 -1.95 12.75
N TRP A 91 2.05 -2.67 13.05
CA TRP A 91 0.93 -2.16 13.83
C TRP A 91 0.88 -2.84 15.19
N GLU A 92 0.63 -2.07 16.24
CA GLU A 92 0.25 -2.58 17.55
C GLU A 92 -1.21 -2.22 17.82
N VAL A 93 -2.07 -3.24 17.90
CA VAL A 93 -3.53 -3.08 18.03
C VAL A 93 -4.05 -4.10 19.02
N GLY A 94 -4.73 -3.66 20.09
CA GLY A 94 -5.33 -4.56 21.08
C GLY A 94 -4.33 -5.54 21.73
N GLY A 95 -3.06 -5.17 21.81
CA GLY A 95 -1.96 -6.03 22.30
C GLY A 95 -1.34 -6.96 21.26
N LEU A 96 -1.81 -6.97 20.01
CA LEU A 96 -1.20 -7.70 18.90
C LEU A 96 -0.19 -6.84 18.15
N LYS A 97 0.92 -7.45 17.74
CA LYS A 97 1.88 -6.91 16.77
C LYS A 97 1.66 -7.54 15.40
N ILE A 98 1.10 -6.77 14.48
CA ILE A 98 0.76 -7.19 13.12
C ILE A 98 1.79 -6.58 12.16
N LEU A 99 2.54 -7.44 11.48
CA LEU A 99 3.44 -7.06 10.40
C LEU A 99 2.67 -7.08 9.07
N VAL A 100 2.71 -5.98 8.33
CA VAL A 100 1.92 -5.80 7.10
C VAL A 100 2.85 -5.62 5.92
N ASP A 101 2.62 -6.40 4.85
CA ASP A 101 3.33 -6.31 3.56
C ASP A 101 4.85 -6.03 3.65
N PRO A 102 5.62 -6.89 4.35
CA PRO A 102 6.99 -6.56 4.72
C PRO A 102 7.98 -6.69 3.56
N ILE A 103 8.69 -5.61 3.28
CA ILE A 103 9.88 -5.53 2.42
C ILE A 103 11.04 -5.14 3.34
N LEU A 104 11.74 -6.12 3.91
CA LEU A 104 12.79 -5.90 4.92
C LEU A 104 14.16 -6.44 4.48
N MET A 105 14.20 -7.20 3.38
CA MET A 105 15.40 -7.89 2.91
C MET A 105 15.64 -7.61 1.43
N GLY A 106 16.74 -6.93 1.12
CA GLY A 106 17.10 -6.57 -0.25
C GLY A 106 16.15 -5.52 -0.85
N ASN A 107 16.41 -5.18 -2.11
CA ASN A 107 15.61 -4.23 -2.85
C ASN A 107 14.38 -4.90 -3.46
N LEU A 108 13.34 -4.08 -3.68
CA LEU A 108 12.17 -4.44 -4.48
C LEU A 108 12.55 -4.39 -5.96
N ASP A 109 12.48 -5.53 -6.66
CA ASP A 109 12.89 -5.63 -8.06
C ASP A 109 11.96 -6.46 -8.95
N PHE A 110 10.88 -7.03 -8.40
CA PHE A 110 9.94 -7.88 -9.14
C PHE A 110 10.62 -9.05 -9.87
N GLY A 111 11.81 -9.48 -9.39
CA GLY A 111 12.63 -10.51 -10.04
C GLY A 111 13.36 -10.07 -11.30
N ILE A 112 13.28 -8.79 -11.71
CA ILE A 112 13.90 -8.25 -12.93
C ILE A 112 14.64 -6.93 -12.60
N PRO A 113 15.81 -6.96 -11.94
CA PRO A 113 16.50 -5.76 -11.42
C PRO A 113 16.85 -4.68 -12.44
N TRP A 114 17.08 -5.05 -13.71
CA TRP A 114 17.37 -4.08 -14.76
C TRP A 114 16.12 -3.30 -15.19
N LEU A 115 14.92 -3.88 -15.01
CA LEU A 115 13.64 -3.26 -15.32
C LEU A 115 13.21 -2.32 -14.19
N TYR A 116 13.30 -2.79 -12.95
CA TYR A 116 12.98 -2.02 -11.75
C TYR A 116 13.84 -2.50 -10.58
N ASP A 117 14.40 -1.57 -9.82
CA ASP A 117 15.15 -1.84 -8.60
C ASP A 117 14.96 -0.65 -7.66
N ALA A 118 14.30 -0.85 -6.52
CA ALA A 118 13.96 0.18 -5.56
C ALA A 118 14.43 -0.18 -4.14
N ALA A 119 15.25 0.71 -3.57
CA ALA A 119 15.72 0.61 -2.19
C ALA A 119 14.95 1.57 -1.27
N LYS A 120 14.85 1.22 0.01
CA LYS A 120 14.37 2.14 1.04
C LYS A 120 15.24 3.39 1.11
N LYS A 121 14.65 4.55 1.42
CA LYS A 121 15.37 5.81 1.56
C LYS A 121 15.95 5.98 2.96
N PHE A 122 15.18 5.64 3.98
CA PHE A 122 15.48 5.98 5.37
C PHE A 122 15.92 4.76 6.19
N LEU A 123 15.16 3.67 6.14
CA LEU A 123 15.34 2.44 6.91
C LEU A 123 16.23 1.42 6.19
N LYS A 124 17.33 1.88 5.59
CA LYS A 124 18.25 1.05 4.77
C LYS A 124 18.87 -0.14 5.54
N ASN A 125 19.02 0.02 6.85
CA ASN A 125 19.64 -0.99 7.72
C ASN A 125 18.62 -1.80 8.54
N PHE A 126 17.33 -1.46 8.46
CA PHE A 126 16.29 -2.14 9.23
C PHE A 126 16.00 -3.50 8.61
N GLN A 127 16.19 -4.55 9.38
CA GLN A 127 16.15 -5.94 8.94
C GLN A 127 15.23 -6.78 9.83
N LEU A 128 15.07 -8.05 9.48
CA LEU A 128 14.26 -9.00 10.24
C LEU A 128 14.69 -9.14 11.71
N SER A 129 15.96 -8.93 12.04
CA SER A 129 16.46 -8.97 13.42
C SER A 129 15.95 -7.82 14.29
N ASP A 130 15.60 -6.69 13.67
CA ASP A 130 15.18 -5.47 14.35
C ASP A 130 13.68 -5.46 14.66
N LEU A 131 12.93 -6.40 14.07
CA LEU A 131 11.52 -6.59 14.39
C LEU A 131 11.36 -7.06 15.84
N PRO A 132 10.34 -6.57 16.56
CA PRO A 132 9.91 -7.21 17.80
C PRO A 132 9.37 -8.62 17.51
N GLU A 133 9.00 -9.33 18.55
CA GLU A 133 8.12 -10.49 18.39
C GLU A 133 6.81 -10.05 17.73
N ILE A 134 6.37 -10.80 16.72
CA ILE A 134 5.17 -10.51 15.93
C ILE A 134 4.16 -11.64 16.08
N ASP A 135 2.89 -11.30 16.14
CA ASP A 135 1.79 -12.24 16.35
C ASP A 135 1.16 -12.67 15.03
N CYS A 136 1.15 -11.77 14.05
CA CYS A 136 0.49 -11.99 12.77
C CYS A 136 1.24 -11.31 11.61
N LEU A 137 1.25 -11.99 10.46
CA LEU A 137 1.53 -11.38 9.17
C LEU A 137 0.20 -11.08 8.47
N LEU A 138 0.05 -9.87 7.93
CA LEU A 138 -1.08 -9.49 7.08
C LEU A 138 -0.55 -9.18 5.67
N SER A 139 -1.07 -9.87 4.66
CA SER A 139 -0.70 -9.66 3.25
C SER A 139 -1.90 -9.21 2.42
N THR A 140 -1.80 -8.04 1.81
CA THR A 140 -2.89 -7.47 1.01
C THR A 140 -2.95 -7.99 -0.42
N GLN A 141 -1.79 -8.20 -1.04
CA GLN A 141 -1.68 -8.55 -2.45
C GLN A 141 -0.64 -9.65 -2.70
N SER A 142 -0.72 -10.32 -3.85
CA SER A 142 0.28 -11.31 -4.26
C SER A 142 1.48 -10.73 -5.02
N LEU A 143 1.50 -9.41 -5.30
CA LEU A 143 2.60 -8.76 -6.02
C LEU A 143 3.84 -8.57 -5.13
N ASP A 144 5.02 -8.47 -5.74
CA ASP A 144 6.30 -8.49 -5.03
C ASP A 144 6.52 -7.30 -4.08
N ASP A 145 5.85 -6.18 -4.32
CA ASP A 145 5.81 -4.99 -3.46
C ASP A 145 4.87 -5.11 -2.25
N HIS A 146 4.24 -6.27 -2.08
CA HIS A 146 3.43 -6.65 -0.91
C HIS A 146 3.86 -8.02 -0.34
N CYS A 147 3.95 -9.02 -1.22
CA CYS A 147 4.30 -10.41 -0.93
C CYS A 147 5.77 -10.71 -1.28
N HIS A 148 6.68 -9.90 -0.74
CA HIS A 148 8.11 -9.92 -1.10
C HIS A 148 8.82 -11.21 -0.63
N LEU A 149 9.04 -12.15 -1.56
CA LEU A 149 9.56 -13.48 -1.21
C LEU A 149 10.96 -13.47 -0.57
N LYS A 150 11.80 -12.48 -0.89
CA LYS A 150 13.13 -12.33 -0.26
C LYS A 150 13.01 -12.04 1.24
N THR A 151 11.93 -11.37 1.64
CA THR A 151 11.63 -11.11 3.06
C THR A 151 10.87 -12.28 3.68
N LEU A 152 9.87 -12.82 2.98
CA LEU A 152 8.98 -13.85 3.53
C LEU A 152 9.65 -15.20 3.77
N LYS A 153 10.59 -15.62 2.91
CA LYS A 153 11.33 -16.90 3.08
C LYS A 153 12.15 -16.97 4.37
N PRO A 154 13.00 -15.98 4.72
CA PRO A 154 13.67 -15.98 6.01
C PRO A 154 12.72 -15.69 7.18
N LEU A 155 11.67 -14.88 6.98
CA LEU A 155 10.65 -14.65 8.01
C LEU A 155 9.95 -15.94 8.43
N SER A 156 9.57 -16.81 7.49
CA SER A 156 8.90 -18.07 7.79
C SER A 156 9.79 -19.07 8.51
N LYS A 157 11.12 -18.99 8.31
CA LYS A 157 12.10 -19.77 9.09
C LYS A 157 12.24 -19.22 10.51
N LYS A 158 12.19 -17.89 10.68
CA LYS A 158 12.27 -17.23 11.99
C LYS A 158 11.01 -17.49 12.83
N TYR A 159 9.83 -17.51 12.20
CA TYR A 159 8.54 -17.71 12.86
C TYR A 159 7.73 -18.84 12.17
N PRO A 160 8.08 -20.13 12.40
CA PRO A 160 7.47 -21.26 11.69
C PRO A 160 5.97 -21.47 11.96
N ASN A 161 5.46 -20.91 13.07
CA ASN A 161 4.06 -21.01 13.49
C ASN A 161 3.30 -19.68 13.36
N LEU A 162 3.90 -18.67 12.71
CA LEU A 162 3.29 -17.36 12.55
C LEU A 162 1.90 -17.49 11.92
N LYS A 163 0.90 -16.85 12.53
CA LYS A 163 -0.42 -16.72 11.93
C LYS A 163 -0.31 -15.76 10.74
N VAL A 164 -0.87 -16.15 9.61
CA VAL A 164 -0.89 -15.33 8.40
C VAL A 164 -2.33 -15.10 7.98
N LEU A 165 -2.72 -13.84 7.79
CA LEU A 165 -3.96 -13.45 7.13
C LEU A 165 -3.60 -12.88 5.75
N ALA A 166 -4.21 -13.38 4.68
CA ALA A 166 -3.82 -12.97 3.33
C ALA A 166 -4.97 -12.96 2.31
N THR A 167 -4.76 -12.24 1.21
CA THR A 167 -5.55 -12.40 -0.02
C THR A 167 -5.43 -13.83 -0.57
N PRO A 168 -6.51 -14.44 -1.09
CA PRO A 168 -6.45 -15.72 -1.77
C PRO A 168 -5.49 -15.74 -2.97
N ASN A 169 -5.21 -14.59 -3.60
CA ASN A 169 -4.29 -14.49 -4.73
C ASN A 169 -2.84 -14.82 -4.34
N ALA A 170 -2.45 -14.64 -3.07
CA ALA A 170 -1.10 -14.94 -2.57
C ALA A 170 -0.91 -16.42 -2.22
N LYS A 171 -1.92 -17.28 -2.44
CA LYS A 171 -1.92 -18.67 -1.97
C LYS A 171 -0.71 -19.48 -2.44
N GLU A 172 -0.44 -19.48 -3.73
CA GLU A 172 0.68 -20.25 -4.32
C GLU A 172 2.04 -19.80 -3.79
N LEU A 173 2.18 -18.53 -3.40
CA LEU A 173 3.41 -17.96 -2.85
C LEU A 173 3.58 -18.28 -1.36
N LEU A 174 2.48 -18.28 -0.60
CA LEU A 174 2.50 -18.39 0.85
C LEU A 174 2.38 -19.83 1.38
N ASP A 175 1.63 -20.72 0.70
CA ASP A 175 1.47 -22.13 1.11
C ASP A 175 2.82 -22.87 1.31
N PRO A 176 3.85 -22.66 0.47
CA PRO A 176 5.16 -23.29 0.69
C PRO A 176 5.94 -22.74 1.90
N LEU A 177 5.57 -21.56 2.41
CA LEU A 177 6.31 -20.83 3.42
C LEU A 177 5.68 -20.93 4.81
N PHE A 178 4.35 -20.80 4.90
CA PHE A 178 3.62 -20.68 6.16
C PHE A 178 2.56 -21.76 6.29
N ARG A 179 2.52 -22.41 7.47
CA ARG A 179 1.58 -23.51 7.75
C ARG A 179 0.23 -23.04 8.32
N ASN A 180 0.19 -21.84 8.90
CA ASN A 180 -0.97 -21.29 9.61
C ASN A 180 -1.53 -20.06 8.87
N THR A 181 -1.95 -20.28 7.63
CA THR A 181 -2.46 -19.21 6.75
C THR A 181 -3.97 -19.28 6.61
N THR A 182 -4.64 -18.17 6.89
CA THR A 182 -6.06 -17.97 6.61
C THR A 182 -6.21 -17.00 5.44
N TYR A 183 -6.80 -17.48 4.35
CA TYR A 183 -7.09 -16.66 3.19
C TYR A 183 -8.49 -16.05 3.33
N LEU A 184 -8.61 -14.73 3.14
CA LEU A 184 -9.86 -13.98 3.32
C LEU A 184 -10.32 -13.40 1.99
N GLU A 185 -11.43 -13.89 1.46
CA GLU A 185 -12.15 -13.24 0.35
C GLU A 185 -12.82 -11.94 0.86
N PRO A 186 -13.06 -10.93 0.00
CA PRO A 186 -13.78 -9.73 0.38
C PRO A 186 -15.11 -10.03 1.09
N GLY A 187 -15.33 -9.41 2.25
CA GLY A 187 -16.48 -9.65 3.12
C GLY A 187 -16.26 -10.72 4.20
N GLN A 188 -15.21 -11.54 4.08
CA GLN A 188 -14.83 -12.47 5.15
C GLN A 188 -14.03 -11.77 6.23
N SER A 189 -14.10 -12.31 7.44
CA SER A 189 -13.33 -11.82 8.58
C SER A 189 -12.72 -12.96 9.39
N SER A 190 -11.66 -12.63 10.12
CA SER A 190 -11.00 -13.50 11.08
C SER A 190 -10.78 -12.72 12.38
N VAL A 191 -10.77 -13.43 13.50
CA VAL A 191 -10.48 -12.85 14.81
C VAL A 191 -9.15 -13.41 15.29
N ILE A 192 -8.25 -12.52 15.71
CA ILE A 192 -6.98 -12.88 16.33
C ILE A 192 -7.09 -12.55 17.81
N GLU A 193 -6.78 -13.55 18.65
CA GLU A 193 -6.72 -13.39 20.10
C GLU A 193 -5.27 -13.11 20.51
N ALA A 194 -5.07 -12.04 21.26
CA ALA A 194 -3.79 -11.65 21.84
C ALA A 194 -3.49 -12.44 23.12
N SER A 195 -2.23 -12.42 23.55
CA SER A 195 -1.78 -13.10 24.78
C SER A 195 -2.44 -12.57 26.05
N ASN A 196 -2.94 -11.33 26.03
CA ASN A 196 -3.72 -10.72 27.11
C ASN A 196 -5.23 -11.06 27.05
N GLY A 197 -5.67 -11.91 26.11
CA GLY A 197 -7.07 -12.31 25.91
C GLY A 197 -7.90 -11.34 25.08
N SER A 198 -7.34 -10.20 24.66
CA SER A 198 -8.00 -9.25 23.77
C SER A 198 -8.21 -9.82 22.38
N LYS A 199 -9.29 -9.40 21.71
CA LYS A 199 -9.66 -9.90 20.38
C LYS A 199 -9.68 -8.77 19.36
N VAL A 200 -8.91 -8.93 18.29
CA VAL A 200 -8.86 -8.01 17.15
C VAL A 200 -9.53 -8.68 15.96
N LYS A 201 -10.50 -7.99 15.36
CA LYS A 201 -11.18 -8.46 14.14
C LYS A 201 -10.49 -7.87 12.91
N VAL A 202 -10.21 -8.72 11.93
CA VAL A 202 -9.67 -8.33 10.62
C VAL A 202 -10.67 -8.76 9.55
N GLN A 203 -11.15 -7.83 8.74
CA GLN A 203 -12.13 -8.06 7.68
C GLN A 203 -11.55 -7.64 6.33
N ALA A 204 -11.57 -8.55 5.36
CA ALA A 204 -11.13 -8.25 4.00
C ALA A 204 -12.17 -7.43 3.25
N THR A 205 -11.68 -6.50 2.43
CA THR A 205 -12.49 -5.66 1.53
C THR A 205 -11.92 -5.76 0.12
N ALA A 206 -12.76 -5.57 -0.90
CA ALA A 206 -12.29 -5.64 -2.28
C ALA A 206 -11.51 -4.38 -2.67
N GLY A 207 -10.25 -4.58 -3.01
CA GLY A 207 -9.35 -3.59 -3.60
C GLY A 207 -9.30 -3.69 -5.14
N PRO A 208 -8.15 -3.37 -5.78
CA PRO A 208 -8.02 -3.38 -7.24
C PRO A 208 -7.95 -4.80 -7.83
N ILE A 209 -8.36 -4.93 -9.10
CA ILE A 209 -8.08 -6.12 -9.92
C ILE A 209 -6.80 -5.83 -10.71
N LEU A 210 -5.68 -6.47 -10.36
CA LEU A 210 -4.34 -6.17 -10.90
C LEU A 210 -3.89 -7.12 -12.02
N GLY A 211 -4.82 -7.91 -12.56
CA GLY A 211 -4.60 -8.78 -13.70
C GLY A 211 -5.78 -8.76 -14.65
N PRO A 212 -6.04 -9.85 -15.38
CA PRO A 212 -7.18 -9.92 -16.27
C PRO A 212 -8.51 -9.60 -15.54
N PRO A 213 -9.53 -9.02 -16.22
CA PRO A 213 -10.76 -8.58 -15.56
C PRO A 213 -11.55 -9.65 -14.79
N TRP A 214 -11.27 -10.92 -15.03
CA TRP A 214 -11.88 -12.07 -14.35
C TRP A 214 -11.06 -12.57 -13.14
N GLN A 215 -9.91 -11.99 -12.87
CA GLN A 215 -9.12 -12.29 -11.67
C GLN A 215 -9.84 -11.75 -10.42
N ARG A 216 -9.63 -12.43 -9.29
CA ARG A 216 -10.12 -11.93 -8.00
C ARG A 216 -9.47 -10.59 -7.68
N PRO A 217 -10.20 -9.65 -7.06
CA PRO A 217 -9.57 -8.43 -6.55
C PRO A 217 -8.53 -8.78 -5.48
N GLU A 218 -7.54 -7.91 -5.33
CA GLU A 218 -6.71 -7.89 -4.13
C GLU A 218 -7.48 -7.30 -2.94
N ASN A 219 -6.89 -7.33 -1.74
CA ASN A 219 -7.57 -6.91 -0.53
C ASN A 219 -7.12 -5.54 -0.02
N GLY A 220 -8.08 -4.75 0.44
CA GLY A 220 -7.90 -3.84 1.58
C GLY A 220 -8.40 -4.50 2.86
N TYR A 221 -8.12 -3.93 4.05
CA TYR A 221 -8.56 -4.51 5.32
C TYR A 221 -9.15 -3.48 6.28
N LEU A 222 -10.24 -3.86 6.95
CA LEU A 222 -10.70 -3.25 8.20
C LEU A 222 -10.11 -4.02 9.37
N VAL A 223 -9.48 -3.31 10.31
CA VAL A 223 -8.91 -3.85 11.55
C VAL A 223 -9.57 -3.15 12.72
N THR A 224 -10.36 -3.90 13.48
CA THR A 224 -11.15 -3.39 14.60
C THR A 224 -10.57 -3.89 15.91
N SER A 225 -10.31 -2.95 16.82
CA SER A 225 -9.80 -3.23 18.16
C SER A 225 -10.84 -3.88 19.08
N PRO A 226 -10.40 -4.41 20.24
CA PRO A 226 -11.31 -4.95 21.24
C PRO A 226 -12.48 -4.01 21.56
N GLN A 227 -13.65 -4.61 21.80
CA GLN A 227 -14.89 -3.89 22.11
C GLN A 227 -15.31 -2.83 21.05
N ASP A 228 -14.81 -2.96 19.82
CA ASP A 228 -15.10 -2.07 18.70
C ASP A 228 -14.77 -0.59 18.97
N GLN A 229 -13.78 -0.32 19.84
CA GLN A 229 -13.43 1.05 20.27
C GLN A 229 -12.80 1.92 19.17
N LEU A 230 -11.99 1.31 18.31
CA LEU A 230 -11.31 1.98 17.21
C LEU A 230 -11.19 1.05 16.00
N THR A 231 -11.52 1.55 14.81
CA THR A 231 -11.38 0.81 13.55
C THR A 231 -10.43 1.52 12.59
N LEU A 232 -9.49 0.76 12.04
CA LEU A 232 -8.57 1.20 10.98
C LEU A 232 -8.95 0.56 9.65
N TYR A 233 -8.99 1.36 8.60
CA TYR A 233 -9.04 0.89 7.23
C TYR A 233 -7.69 1.07 6.55
N TYR A 234 -7.16 -0.02 5.98
CA TYR A 234 -5.95 -0.02 5.17
C TYR A 234 -6.28 -0.35 3.73
N GLU A 235 -5.98 0.60 2.83
CA GLU A 235 -6.12 0.44 1.39
C GLU A 235 -4.80 0.85 0.72
N PRO A 236 -3.96 -0.12 0.31
CA PRO A 236 -2.60 0.17 -0.12
C PRO A 236 -2.49 0.98 -1.41
N HIS A 237 -3.50 1.00 -2.28
CA HIS A 237 -3.44 1.64 -3.61
C HIS A 237 -4.47 2.75 -3.80
N CYS A 238 -5.24 3.08 -2.77
CA CYS A 238 -6.37 4.02 -2.83
C CYS A 238 -7.43 3.61 -3.88
N VAL A 239 -7.58 2.31 -4.15
CA VAL A 239 -8.57 1.76 -5.09
C VAL A 239 -9.45 0.77 -4.36
N TYR A 240 -10.72 1.13 -4.14
CA TYR A 240 -11.61 0.41 -3.25
C TYR A 240 -13.02 0.25 -3.83
N ASN A 241 -13.74 -0.78 -3.35
CA ASN A 241 -15.14 -0.97 -3.70
C ASN A 241 -16.06 -0.03 -2.90
N LYS A 242 -16.51 1.06 -3.54
CA LYS A 242 -17.40 2.07 -2.94
C LYS A 242 -18.69 1.49 -2.34
N ARG A 243 -19.36 0.56 -3.04
CA ARG A 243 -20.62 -0.06 -2.58
C ARG A 243 -20.43 -0.98 -1.38
N PHE A 244 -19.24 -1.56 -1.25
CA PHE A 244 -18.89 -2.33 -0.07
C PHE A 244 -18.69 -1.38 1.12
N LEU A 245 -17.83 -0.36 0.94
CA LEU A 245 -17.45 0.54 2.03
C LEU A 245 -18.54 1.54 2.46
N GLU A 246 -19.57 1.80 1.65
CA GLU A 246 -20.68 2.70 2.04
C GLU A 246 -21.45 2.23 3.28
N LYS A 247 -21.30 0.95 3.66
CA LYS A 247 -21.93 0.32 4.82
C LYS A 247 -20.97 0.17 6.00
N GLU A 248 -19.72 0.53 5.81
CA GLU A 248 -18.65 0.38 6.79
C GLU A 248 -18.26 1.74 7.36
N ARG A 249 -17.55 1.71 8.49
CA ARG A 249 -16.95 2.90 9.11
C ARG A 249 -15.53 2.59 9.55
N ALA A 250 -14.67 3.60 9.54
CA ALA A 250 -13.34 3.51 10.12
C ALA A 250 -12.95 4.86 10.70
N ASP A 251 -12.33 4.86 11.88
CA ASP A 251 -11.81 6.06 12.52
C ASP A 251 -10.49 6.51 11.89
N VAL A 252 -9.68 5.54 11.47
CA VAL A 252 -8.36 5.75 10.86
C VAL A 252 -8.36 5.20 9.44
N VAL A 253 -7.85 5.98 8.49
CA VAL A 253 -7.57 5.51 7.12
C VAL A 253 -6.06 5.59 6.85
N ILE A 254 -5.45 4.44 6.54
CA ILE A 254 -4.11 4.36 5.94
C ILE A 254 -4.29 4.15 4.44
N THR A 255 -3.84 5.11 3.63
CA THR A 255 -3.90 5.03 2.16
C THR A 255 -2.86 5.94 1.53
N PRO A 256 -2.42 5.68 0.28
CA PRO A 256 -1.63 6.65 -0.47
C PRO A 256 -2.43 7.92 -0.73
N VAL A 257 -1.73 9.05 -0.71
CA VAL A 257 -2.32 10.35 -1.04
C VAL A 257 -1.66 10.99 -2.26
N ILE A 258 -0.54 10.46 -2.74
CA ILE A 258 0.16 10.90 -3.94
C ILE A 258 -0.05 9.84 -5.01
N LYS A 259 -0.44 10.25 -6.22
CA LYS A 259 -0.67 9.32 -7.32
C LYS A 259 0.67 8.85 -7.91
N GLN A 260 0.71 7.59 -8.33
CA GLN A 260 1.78 7.07 -9.18
C GLN A 260 1.20 6.59 -10.50
N LEU A 261 1.76 7.10 -11.60
CA LEU A 261 1.23 6.94 -12.94
C LEU A 261 2.29 6.34 -13.86
N LEU A 262 1.88 5.39 -14.69
CA LEU A 262 2.57 5.02 -15.91
C LEU A 262 1.83 5.65 -17.10
N PRO A 263 2.46 5.71 -18.29
CA PRO A 263 1.75 6.11 -19.51
C PRO A 263 0.45 5.30 -19.68
N ASN A 264 -0.70 5.98 -19.60
CA ASN A 264 -2.05 5.41 -19.73
C ASN A 264 -2.51 4.45 -18.61
N PHE A 265 -1.79 4.36 -17.48
CA PHE A 265 -2.18 3.47 -16.37
C PHE A 265 -1.91 4.11 -15.01
N THR A 266 -2.90 4.06 -14.11
CA THR A 266 -2.73 4.50 -12.72
C THR A 266 -2.28 3.31 -11.89
N LEU A 267 -1.06 3.36 -11.35
CA LEU A 267 -0.53 2.33 -10.46
C LEU A 267 -1.10 2.49 -9.05
N VAL A 268 -1.09 3.73 -8.56
CA VAL A 268 -1.52 4.10 -7.22
C VAL A 268 -2.37 5.37 -7.33
N SER A 269 -3.59 5.31 -6.80
CA SER A 269 -4.50 6.47 -6.70
C SER A 269 -4.14 7.34 -5.49
N GLY A 270 -4.77 8.51 -5.38
CA GLY A 270 -4.52 9.45 -4.29
C GLY A 270 -5.29 10.75 -4.48
N GLN A 271 -4.88 11.82 -3.79
CA GLN A 271 -5.50 13.14 -3.85
C GLN A 271 -7.03 13.07 -3.64
N GLU A 272 -7.82 13.36 -4.66
CA GLU A 272 -9.29 13.39 -4.59
C GLU A 272 -9.87 12.03 -4.17
N ASP A 273 -9.28 10.92 -4.63
CA ASP A 273 -9.74 9.57 -4.30
C ASP A 273 -9.58 9.27 -2.80
N ALA A 274 -8.50 9.78 -2.19
CA ALA A 274 -8.22 9.61 -0.77
C ALA A 274 -9.15 10.48 0.09
N VAL A 275 -9.48 11.69 -0.36
CA VAL A 275 -10.51 12.54 0.29
C VAL A 275 -11.87 11.86 0.24
N GLN A 276 -12.25 11.30 -0.92
CA GLN A 276 -13.49 10.54 -1.06
C GLN A 276 -13.53 9.31 -0.15
N LEU A 277 -12.41 8.58 -0.03
CA LEU A 277 -12.32 7.41 0.85
C LEU A 277 -12.53 7.82 2.31
N THR A 278 -11.84 8.87 2.73
CA THR A 278 -11.95 9.44 4.09
C THR A 278 -13.38 9.85 4.40
N LYS A 279 -14.04 10.53 3.45
CA LYS A 279 -15.45 10.93 3.56
C LYS A 279 -16.39 9.74 3.65
N LEU A 280 -16.19 8.73 2.79
CA LEU A 280 -17.02 7.53 2.71
C LEU A 280 -17.03 6.75 4.03
N LEU A 281 -15.87 6.60 4.65
CA LEU A 281 -15.70 5.86 5.91
C LEU A 281 -15.97 6.71 7.16
N ASN A 282 -16.24 8.00 6.98
CA ASN A 282 -16.43 8.97 8.06
C ASN A 282 -15.23 9.02 9.01
N ALA A 283 -14.02 8.93 8.45
CA ALA A 283 -12.79 8.85 9.22
C ALA A 283 -12.43 10.16 9.91
N LYS A 284 -11.78 10.04 11.06
CA LYS A 284 -11.28 11.16 11.88
C LYS A 284 -9.79 11.39 11.66
N PHE A 285 -9.06 10.33 11.31
CA PHE A 285 -7.63 10.37 11.07
C PHE A 285 -7.30 9.81 9.69
N VAL A 286 -6.43 10.51 8.97
CA VAL A 286 -5.77 9.98 7.77
C VAL A 286 -4.28 9.88 8.03
N VAL A 287 -3.73 8.68 7.86
CA VAL A 287 -2.30 8.42 7.96
C VAL A 287 -1.79 8.16 6.54
N PRO A 288 -1.29 9.20 5.84
CA PRO A 288 -0.87 9.06 4.45
C PRO A 288 0.35 8.15 4.36
N MET A 289 0.31 7.19 3.44
CA MET A 289 1.49 6.38 3.12
C MET A 289 2.18 6.87 1.85
N LYS A 290 3.51 6.72 1.81
CA LYS A 290 4.37 7.11 0.69
C LYS A 290 4.98 5.87 0.05
N ASN A 291 4.14 4.94 -0.38
CA ASN A 291 4.58 3.64 -0.90
C ASN A 291 5.54 3.76 -2.10
N GLY A 292 5.36 4.78 -2.93
CA GLY A 292 6.25 5.12 -4.04
C GLY A 292 7.55 5.83 -3.70
N ASP A 293 7.76 6.27 -2.45
CA ASP A 293 8.89 7.11 -2.05
C ASP A 293 10.13 6.28 -1.74
N LEU A 294 10.64 5.58 -2.77
CA LEU A 294 11.81 4.71 -2.72
C LEU A 294 12.95 5.27 -3.60
N ASP A 295 14.18 4.89 -3.32
CA ASP A 295 15.34 5.14 -4.19
C ASP A 295 15.29 4.15 -5.36
N SER A 296 14.50 4.46 -6.39
CA SER A 296 14.25 3.58 -7.54
C SER A 296 15.10 3.91 -8.77
N LYS A 297 15.53 2.87 -9.49
CA LYS A 297 16.22 2.95 -10.79
C LYS A 297 15.69 1.88 -11.75
N GLY A 298 16.11 1.96 -13.02
CA GLY A 298 15.70 1.04 -14.08
C GLY A 298 14.73 1.68 -15.08
N LEU A 299 14.39 0.94 -16.13
CA LEU A 299 13.54 1.44 -17.21
C LEU A 299 12.15 1.82 -16.68
N LEU A 300 11.52 0.98 -15.87
CA LEU A 300 10.18 1.23 -15.36
C LEU A 300 10.16 2.45 -14.42
N ALA A 301 11.17 2.59 -13.56
CA ALA A 301 11.31 3.74 -12.68
C ALA A 301 11.36 5.07 -13.46
N SER A 302 11.99 5.09 -14.64
CA SER A 302 12.05 6.29 -15.49
C SER A 302 10.72 6.67 -16.15
N LEU A 303 9.74 5.76 -16.18
CA LEU A 303 8.42 5.97 -16.75
C LEU A 303 7.37 6.36 -15.71
N ILE A 304 7.65 6.13 -14.42
CA ILE A 304 6.74 6.45 -13.33
C ILE A 304 6.72 7.96 -13.11
N GLN A 305 5.53 8.54 -13.12
CA GLN A 305 5.29 9.94 -12.81
C GLN A 305 4.50 10.05 -11.51
N THR A 306 4.82 11.05 -10.70
CA THR A 306 4.11 11.36 -9.47
C THR A 306 3.19 12.56 -9.69
N GLU A 307 1.94 12.48 -9.24
CA GLU A 307 1.00 13.60 -9.29
C GLU A 307 0.43 13.90 -7.89
N GLY A 308 0.45 15.18 -7.55
CA GLY A 308 0.03 15.68 -6.23
C GLY A 308 1.13 15.66 -5.18
N THR A 309 0.83 16.23 -4.03
CA THR A 309 1.70 16.31 -2.86
C THR A 309 0.87 16.08 -1.59
N ILE A 310 1.53 15.91 -0.44
CA ILE A 310 0.82 15.93 0.84
C ILE A 310 0.18 17.29 1.10
N GLY A 311 0.83 18.39 0.72
CA GLY A 311 0.28 19.74 0.88
C GLY A 311 -1.01 19.94 0.10
N SER A 312 -1.04 19.55 -1.18
CA SER A 312 -2.25 19.61 -2.01
C SER A 312 -3.35 18.70 -1.49
N PHE A 313 -3.00 17.50 -1.01
CA PHE A 313 -3.98 16.61 -0.36
C PHE A 313 -4.59 17.25 0.88
N LYS A 314 -3.78 17.83 1.77
CA LYS A 314 -4.26 18.53 2.98
C LYS A 314 -5.19 19.70 2.62
N GLU A 315 -4.86 20.45 1.58
CA GLU A 315 -5.71 21.53 1.08
C GLU A 315 -7.07 21.01 0.60
N LEU A 316 -7.08 19.96 -0.24
CA LEU A 316 -8.31 19.31 -0.72
C LEU A 316 -9.15 18.77 0.44
N LEU A 317 -8.50 18.09 1.39
CA LEU A 317 -9.16 17.51 2.55
C LEU A 317 -9.84 18.61 3.39
N SER A 318 -9.13 19.69 3.70
CA SER A 318 -9.66 20.80 4.53
C SER A 318 -10.87 21.51 3.92
N LYS A 319 -11.01 21.49 2.59
CA LYS A 319 -12.16 22.06 1.87
C LYS A 319 -13.42 21.20 2.02
N GLU A 320 -13.26 19.88 2.14
CA GLU A 320 -14.36 18.91 2.20
C GLU A 320 -14.68 18.45 3.63
N LEU A 321 -13.66 18.34 4.48
CA LEU A 321 -13.71 17.72 5.81
C LEU A 321 -12.80 18.51 6.77
N GLN A 322 -13.40 19.39 7.57
CA GLN A 322 -12.65 20.31 8.45
C GLN A 322 -12.11 19.65 9.73
N ASP A 323 -12.78 18.60 10.22
CA ASP A 323 -12.47 17.96 11.51
C ASP A 323 -11.53 16.74 11.37
N VAL A 324 -11.00 16.48 10.17
CA VAL A 324 -10.12 15.33 9.93
C VAL A 324 -8.67 15.72 10.12
N GLN A 325 -7.98 14.96 10.98
CA GLN A 325 -6.57 15.15 11.24
C GLN A 325 -5.71 14.28 10.31
N VAL A 326 -4.71 14.91 9.66
CA VAL A 326 -3.70 14.19 8.88
C VAL A 326 -2.46 13.97 9.72
N LEU A 327 -2.11 12.70 9.95
CA LEU A 327 -0.98 12.27 10.77
C LEU A 327 0.13 11.70 9.87
N GLU A 328 1.10 12.54 9.49
CA GLU A 328 2.18 12.13 8.60
C GLU A 328 3.17 11.20 9.33
N PRO A 329 3.29 9.93 8.92
CA PRO A 329 4.22 9.00 9.56
C PRO A 329 5.67 9.34 9.19
N THR A 330 6.56 9.28 10.18
CA THR A 330 8.01 9.27 9.96
C THR A 330 8.48 7.81 9.91
N PRO A 331 9.21 7.37 8.87
CA PRO A 331 9.71 6.00 8.80
C PRO A 331 10.42 5.54 10.08
N GLY A 332 10.00 4.40 10.62
CA GLY A 332 10.55 3.81 11.84
C GLY A 332 10.09 4.45 13.16
N VAL A 333 9.25 5.49 13.11
CA VAL A 333 8.68 6.14 14.30
C VAL A 333 7.19 5.82 14.38
N SER A 334 6.73 5.36 15.55
CA SER A 334 5.34 5.03 15.77
C SER A 334 4.48 6.29 15.89
N VAL A 335 3.37 6.31 15.17
CA VAL A 335 2.26 7.25 15.38
C VAL A 335 1.24 6.59 16.30
N GLU A 336 0.90 7.24 17.41
CA GLU A 336 -0.12 6.74 18.34
C GLU A 336 -1.46 7.42 18.07
N ILE A 337 -2.53 6.63 17.98
CA ILE A 337 -3.91 7.10 17.77
C ILE A 337 -4.80 6.45 18.82
N GLN A 338 -5.58 7.27 19.53
CA GLN A 338 -6.46 6.82 20.60
C GLN A 338 -7.92 6.90 20.16
N ALA A 339 -8.76 6.08 20.79
CA ALA A 339 -10.22 6.22 20.69
C ALA A 339 -10.65 7.68 21.00
N PRO A 340 -11.48 8.30 20.14
CA PRO A 340 -11.94 9.69 20.28
C PRO A 340 -12.78 9.98 21.53
#